data_AF-A0A084R337-F1
#
_entry.id   AF-A0A084R337-F1
#
_cell.length_a   1.000
_cell.length_b   1.000
_cell.length_c   1.000
_cell.angle_alpha   90.00
_cell.angle_beta   90.00
_cell.angle_gamma   90.00
#
_symmetry.space_group_name_H-M   'P 1'
#
loop_
_entity.id
_entity.type
_entity.pdbx_description
1 polymer ?
#
loop_
_entity_poly.entity_id
_entity_poly.type
_entity_poly.pdbx_seq_one_letter_code
_entity_poly.pdbx_strand_id
1 'polypeptide(L)'
;MAENHRFTIGWISPLPLEMEAARLVLDEEYPQEEVQYQNTFYLGGRMGKHEVVIGVQRKIGLSQAAILSEKMRTGFPSIKYFLLVGIAGGVPRYGPAGASTEIVFGDVIVSSPRGNHGGVIQYDKGAWQGQGRLNFRGHTNGIPGDLLAAVNNFRAKARS
;
A
#
# COMPACT_ATOMS: atom_id res chain seq x y z
N MET A 1 -19.14 -1.36 -18.04
CA MET A 1 -18.75 0.08 -17.86
C MET A 1 -19.34 0.70 -16.59
N ALA A 2 -20.61 0.46 -16.22
CA ALA A 2 -21.17 0.93 -14.94
C ALA A 2 -20.54 0.23 -13.70
N GLU A 3 -20.21 -1.05 -13.82
CA GLU A 3 -19.71 -1.89 -12.73
C GLU A 3 -18.36 -1.44 -12.15
N ASN A 4 -17.47 -0.89 -12.98
CA ASN A 4 -16.15 -0.42 -12.51
C ASN A 4 -16.22 0.79 -11.55
N HIS A 5 -17.39 1.43 -11.40
CA HIS A 5 -17.59 2.56 -10.49
C HIS A 5 -17.88 2.11 -9.05
N ARG A 6 -18.10 0.80 -8.81
CA ARG A 6 -18.31 0.31 -7.43
C ARG A 6 -17.03 0.36 -6.61
N PHE A 7 -15.89 0.16 -7.24
CA PHE A 7 -14.59 0.03 -6.56
C PHE A 7 -14.10 1.37 -6.01
N THR A 8 -13.86 1.39 -4.70
CA THR A 8 -13.39 2.59 -3.98
C THR A 8 -11.98 2.45 -3.43
N ILE A 9 -11.47 1.21 -3.35
CA ILE A 9 -10.11 0.89 -2.89
C ILE A 9 -9.36 0.18 -4.01
N GLY A 10 -8.21 0.73 -4.40
CA GLY A 10 -7.24 0.03 -5.24
C GLY A 10 -6.17 -0.64 -4.38
N TRP A 11 -6.07 -1.95 -4.44
CA TRP A 11 -4.98 -2.71 -3.81
C TRP A 11 -3.90 -3.01 -4.86
N ILE A 12 -2.67 -2.60 -4.57
CA ILE A 12 -1.50 -2.86 -5.41
C ILE A 12 -0.69 -3.98 -4.76
N SER A 13 -0.61 -5.11 -5.44
CA SER A 13 0.20 -6.26 -5.05
C SER A 13 1.54 -6.25 -5.79
N PRO A 14 2.69 -6.21 -5.10
CA PRO A 14 4.00 -6.29 -5.76
C PRO A 14 4.25 -7.62 -6.50
N LEU A 15 3.76 -8.75 -5.98
CA LEU A 15 3.97 -10.10 -6.49
C LEU A 15 2.65 -10.87 -6.71
N PRO A 16 2.65 -11.89 -7.60
CA PRO A 16 1.49 -12.77 -7.78
C PRO A 16 1.11 -13.54 -6.50
N LEU A 17 2.08 -14.03 -5.74
CA LEU A 17 1.81 -14.73 -4.47
C LEU A 17 1.10 -13.83 -3.44
N GLU A 18 1.49 -12.56 -3.39
CA GLU A 18 0.85 -11.57 -2.51
C GLU A 18 -0.56 -11.23 -3.01
N MET A 19 -0.81 -11.31 -4.32
CA MET A 19 -2.13 -11.11 -4.91
C MET A 19 -3.05 -12.28 -4.55
N GLU A 20 -2.56 -13.52 -4.60
CA GLU A 20 -3.31 -14.68 -4.12
C GLU A 20 -3.63 -14.56 -2.63
N ALA A 21 -2.69 -14.09 -1.80
CA ALA A 21 -2.98 -13.82 -0.40
C ALA A 21 -4.06 -12.74 -0.24
N ALA A 22 -4.00 -11.65 -1.01
CA ALA A 22 -5.02 -10.60 -0.99
C ALA A 22 -6.41 -11.12 -1.41
N ARG A 23 -6.45 -11.98 -2.44
CA ARG A 23 -7.67 -12.65 -2.90
C ARG A 23 -8.34 -13.47 -1.80
N LEU A 24 -7.55 -14.26 -1.06
CA LEU A 24 -8.03 -15.11 0.04
C LEU A 24 -8.58 -14.32 1.23
N VAL A 25 -8.29 -13.03 1.32
CA VAL A 25 -8.76 -12.15 2.40
C VAL A 25 -10.08 -11.44 2.03
N LEU A 26 -10.53 -11.55 0.77
CA LEU A 26 -11.83 -11.04 0.36
C LEU A 26 -12.95 -11.83 1.05
N ASP A 27 -14.00 -11.15 1.50
CA ASP A 27 -15.23 -11.79 1.97
C ASP A 27 -16.03 -12.37 0.79
N GLU A 28 -15.92 -11.74 -0.38
CA GLU A 28 -16.59 -12.10 -1.61
C GLU A 28 -15.68 -11.78 -2.79
N GLU A 29 -15.44 -12.75 -3.68
CA GLU A 29 -14.70 -12.59 -4.93
C GLU A 29 -15.69 -12.47 -6.10
N TYR A 30 -15.49 -11.48 -6.95
CA TYR A 30 -16.34 -11.25 -8.12
C TYR A 30 -15.83 -11.98 -9.36
N PRO A 31 -16.74 -12.36 -10.29
CA PRO A 31 -16.36 -12.94 -11.56
C PRO A 31 -15.33 -12.08 -12.32
N GLN A 32 -14.34 -12.73 -12.91
CA GLN A 32 -13.22 -12.04 -13.56
C GLN A 32 -13.67 -11.15 -14.73
N GLU A 33 -14.76 -11.53 -15.41
CA GLU A 33 -15.35 -10.81 -16.53
C GLU A 33 -15.94 -9.45 -16.11
N GLU A 34 -16.32 -9.30 -14.84
CA GLU A 34 -16.86 -8.06 -14.26
C GLU A 34 -15.75 -7.06 -13.91
N VAL A 35 -14.50 -7.52 -13.77
CA VAL A 35 -13.40 -6.73 -13.21
C VAL A 35 -12.26 -6.61 -14.23
N GLN A 36 -12.52 -5.85 -15.29
CA GLN A 36 -11.57 -5.66 -16.38
C GLN A 36 -11.56 -4.24 -16.94
N TYR A 37 -10.43 -3.88 -17.54
CA TYR A 37 -10.26 -2.65 -18.30
C TYR A 37 -9.28 -2.85 -19.45
N GLN A 38 -9.66 -2.47 -20.67
CA GLN A 38 -8.85 -2.61 -21.90
C GLN A 38 -8.21 -4.02 -22.03
N ASN A 39 -9.01 -5.07 -21.89
CA ASN A 39 -8.59 -6.48 -21.95
C ASN A 39 -7.55 -6.89 -20.90
N THR A 40 -7.38 -6.08 -19.85
CA THR A 40 -6.60 -6.45 -18.66
C THR A 40 -7.57 -6.83 -17.56
N PHE A 41 -7.45 -8.07 -17.08
CA PHE A 41 -8.21 -8.56 -15.93
C PHE A 41 -7.55 -8.12 -14.62
N TYR A 42 -8.38 -7.83 -13.64
CA TYR A 42 -8.02 -7.58 -12.26
C TYR A 42 -8.79 -8.55 -11.37
N LEU A 43 -8.37 -8.72 -10.13
CA LEU A 43 -9.24 -9.33 -9.13
C LEU A 43 -10.11 -8.23 -8.54
N GLY A 44 -11.37 -8.54 -8.25
CA GLY A 44 -12.25 -7.62 -7.54
C GLY A 44 -13.11 -8.38 -6.57
N GLY A 45 -13.54 -7.67 -5.53
CA GLY A 45 -14.35 -8.27 -4.49
C GLY A 45 -14.69 -7.29 -3.40
N ARG A 46 -15.19 -7.83 -2.30
CA ARG A 46 -15.63 -7.06 -1.15
C ARG A 46 -14.86 -7.46 0.11
N MET A 47 -14.50 -6.46 0.90
CA MET A 47 -13.94 -6.61 2.25
C MET A 47 -14.73 -5.74 3.22
N GLY A 48 -15.52 -6.36 4.07
CA GLY A 48 -16.57 -5.73 4.87
C GLY A 48 -17.54 -4.96 3.97
N LYS A 49 -17.49 -3.63 4.09
CA LYS A 49 -18.29 -2.68 3.30
C LYS A 49 -17.51 -2.02 2.15
N HIS A 50 -16.29 -2.46 1.89
CA HIS A 50 -15.38 -1.86 0.93
C HIS A 50 -15.31 -2.69 -0.34
N GLU A 51 -15.58 -2.04 -1.47
CA GLU A 51 -15.38 -2.58 -2.82
C GLU A 51 -13.92 -2.40 -3.21
N VAL A 52 -13.20 -3.51 -3.37
CA VAL A 52 -11.76 -3.55 -3.58
C VAL A 52 -11.45 -4.11 -4.97
N VAL A 53 -10.58 -3.42 -5.70
CA VAL A 53 -9.98 -3.95 -6.93
C VAL A 53 -8.49 -4.13 -6.71
N ILE A 54 -7.98 -5.33 -7.01
CA ILE A 54 -6.60 -5.75 -6.76
C ILE A 54 -5.88 -5.89 -8.10
N GLY A 55 -4.77 -5.18 -8.24
CA GLY A 55 -3.86 -5.31 -9.38
C GLY A 55 -2.49 -5.81 -8.92
N VAL A 56 -1.84 -6.61 -9.77
CA VAL A 56 -0.46 -7.08 -9.54
C VAL A 56 0.53 -6.35 -10.44
N GLN A 57 1.67 -5.97 -9.88
CA GLN A 57 2.74 -5.34 -10.63
C GLN A 57 3.37 -6.31 -11.63
N ARG A 58 3.67 -5.84 -12.85
CA ARG A 58 4.43 -6.63 -13.84
C ARG A 58 5.87 -6.90 -13.41
N LYS A 59 6.44 -5.98 -12.65
CA LYS A 59 7.77 -6.02 -12.04
C LYS A 59 7.70 -5.23 -10.74
N ILE A 60 8.37 -5.68 -9.69
CA ILE A 60 8.41 -4.96 -8.40
C ILE A 60 9.08 -3.60 -8.59
N GLY A 61 8.57 -2.59 -7.88
CA GLY A 61 9.21 -1.27 -7.76
C GLY A 61 8.21 -0.11 -7.78
N LEU A 62 8.61 1.03 -7.23
CA LEU A 62 7.74 2.21 -7.08
C LEU A 62 7.21 2.73 -8.41
N SER A 63 8.06 2.79 -9.46
CA SER A 63 7.63 3.25 -10.78
C SER A 63 6.56 2.34 -11.39
N GLN A 64 6.68 1.03 -11.16
CA GLN A 64 5.72 0.04 -11.68
C GLN A 64 4.40 0.10 -10.90
N ALA A 65 4.45 0.36 -9.59
CA ALA A 65 3.26 0.61 -8.78
C ALA A 65 2.53 1.90 -9.21
N ALA A 66 3.28 2.96 -9.53
CA ALA A 66 2.72 4.20 -10.06
C ALA A 66 2.02 3.97 -11.42
N ILE A 67 2.66 3.23 -12.34
CA ILE A 67 2.05 2.89 -13.63
C ILE A 67 0.76 2.08 -13.45
N LEU A 68 0.77 1.10 -12.52
CA LEU A 68 -0.39 0.26 -12.25
C LEU A 68 -1.53 1.07 -11.62
N SER A 69 -1.27 1.88 -10.60
CA SER A 69 -2.29 2.74 -9.98
C SER A 69 -2.92 3.72 -10.98
N GLU A 70 -2.15 4.29 -11.90
CA GLU A 70 -2.68 5.15 -12.95
C GLU A 70 -3.62 4.41 -13.93
N LYS A 71 -3.25 3.18 -14.32
CA LYS A 71 -4.14 2.33 -15.12
C LYS A 71 -5.42 1.95 -14.37
N MET A 72 -5.30 1.58 -13.09
CA MET A 72 -6.45 1.28 -12.24
C MET A 72 -7.34 2.50 -12.06
N ARG A 73 -6.77 3.69 -11.80
CA ARG A 73 -7.53 4.94 -11.69
C ARG A 73 -8.33 5.25 -12.96
N THR A 74 -7.75 4.94 -14.13
CA THR A 74 -8.42 5.14 -15.41
C THR A 74 -9.55 4.11 -15.62
N GLY A 75 -9.31 2.84 -15.27
CA GLY A 75 -10.30 1.78 -15.43
C GLY A 75 -11.42 1.75 -14.38
N PHE A 76 -11.14 2.28 -13.19
CA PHE A 76 -11.98 2.25 -11.98
C PHE A 76 -12.00 3.66 -11.37
N PRO A 77 -12.79 4.59 -11.94
CA PRO A 77 -12.68 6.03 -11.65
C PRO A 77 -13.15 6.42 -10.25
N SER A 78 -13.86 5.53 -9.55
CA SER A 78 -14.37 5.77 -8.19
C SER A 78 -13.38 5.41 -7.08
N ILE A 79 -12.18 4.94 -7.43
CA ILE A 79 -11.12 4.67 -6.45
C ILE A 79 -10.75 5.98 -5.73
N LYS A 80 -10.82 5.92 -4.39
CA LYS A 80 -10.46 7.03 -3.49
C LYS A 80 -9.06 6.85 -2.91
N TYR A 81 -8.68 5.61 -2.64
CA TYR A 81 -7.40 5.28 -2.01
C TYR A 81 -6.71 4.14 -2.73
N PHE A 82 -5.38 4.25 -2.84
CA PHE A 82 -4.52 3.16 -3.26
C PHE A 82 -3.71 2.67 -2.07
N LEU A 83 -3.71 1.36 -1.85
CA LEU A 83 -2.93 0.69 -0.82
C LEU A 83 -1.95 -0.25 -1.50
N LEU A 84 -0.65 -0.04 -1.30
CA LEU A 84 0.36 -1.02 -1.67
C LEU A 84 0.56 -1.95 -0.47
N VAL A 85 0.24 -3.23 -0.65
CA VAL A 85 0.31 -4.24 0.41
C VAL A 85 1.09 -5.42 -0.11
N GLY A 86 2.10 -5.84 0.64
CA GLY A 86 2.99 -6.94 0.31
C GLY A 86 3.87 -7.31 1.50
N ILE A 87 4.70 -8.32 1.33
CA ILE A 87 5.67 -8.77 2.31
C ILE A 87 6.90 -7.85 2.30
N ALA A 88 7.53 -7.70 3.47
CA ALA A 88 8.74 -6.90 3.62
C ALA A 88 9.69 -7.56 4.62
N GLY A 89 10.99 -7.31 4.43
CA GLY A 89 11.99 -7.62 5.45
C GLY A 89 11.97 -6.56 6.56
N GLY A 90 12.12 -7.01 7.82
CA GLY A 90 12.21 -6.13 8.99
C GLY A 90 13.64 -6.01 9.52
N VAL A 91 13.99 -4.85 10.07
CA VAL A 91 15.16 -4.71 10.93
C VAL A 91 14.69 -5.05 12.36
N PRO A 92 15.17 -6.15 12.98
CA PRO A 92 14.54 -6.73 14.16
C PRO A 92 14.43 -5.81 15.37
N ARG A 93 15.27 -4.77 15.50
CA ARG A 93 15.25 -3.81 16.60
C ARG A 93 15.22 -2.39 16.08
N TYR A 94 14.31 -1.58 16.60
CA TYR A 94 14.18 -0.16 16.25
C TYR A 94 13.80 0.69 17.48
N GLY A 95 14.04 1.99 17.40
CA GLY A 95 13.80 2.92 18.51
C GLY A 95 15.07 3.34 19.26
N PRO A 96 14.95 4.22 20.27
CA PRO A 96 16.10 4.71 21.03
C PRO A 96 16.73 3.61 21.91
N ALA A 97 18.02 3.76 22.20
CA ALA A 97 18.73 2.86 23.12
C ALA A 97 18.03 2.83 24.49
N GLY A 98 17.74 1.64 25.01
CA GLY A 98 17.04 1.43 26.28
C GLY A 98 15.50 1.37 26.19
N ALA A 99 14.91 1.66 25.02
CA ALA A 99 13.47 1.51 24.77
C ALA A 99 13.21 1.04 23.33
N SER A 100 13.97 0.02 22.90
CA SER A 100 13.83 -0.58 21.57
C SER A 100 12.60 -1.45 21.50
N THR A 101 11.86 -1.34 20.42
CA THR A 101 10.80 -2.28 20.04
C THR A 101 11.37 -3.32 19.09
N GLU A 102 10.84 -4.54 19.15
CA GLU A 102 11.22 -5.62 18.25
C GLU A 102 10.19 -5.80 17.14
N ILE A 103 10.66 -6.08 15.92
CA ILE A 103 9.83 -6.51 14.79
C ILE A 103 10.03 -8.01 14.63
N VAL A 104 8.94 -8.78 14.67
CA VAL A 104 8.95 -10.23 14.53
C VAL A 104 8.19 -10.67 13.28
N PHE A 105 8.40 -11.93 12.86
CA PHE A 105 7.64 -12.49 11.75
C PHE A 105 6.14 -12.51 12.08
N GLY A 106 5.34 -12.03 11.14
CA GLY A 106 3.89 -11.89 11.31
C GLY A 106 3.43 -10.49 11.67
N ASP A 107 4.34 -9.58 12.06
CA ASP A 107 3.99 -8.19 12.30
C ASP A 107 3.53 -7.50 11.00
N VAL A 108 2.41 -6.79 11.09
CA VAL A 108 1.90 -5.95 10.00
C VAL A 108 2.32 -4.51 10.23
N ILE A 109 3.11 -3.98 9.31
CA ILE A 109 3.64 -2.62 9.39
C ILE A 109 2.78 -1.70 8.52
N VAL A 110 2.25 -0.64 9.14
CA VAL A 110 1.51 0.42 8.45
C VAL A 110 2.36 1.68 8.40
N SER A 111 2.63 2.16 7.19
CA SER A 111 3.40 3.39 7.01
C SER A 111 2.64 4.59 7.57
N SER A 112 3.38 5.56 8.11
CA SER A 112 2.80 6.76 8.72
C SER A 112 3.76 7.93 8.57
N PRO A 113 3.27 9.14 8.28
CA PRO A 113 4.09 10.33 8.20
C PRO A 113 4.83 10.58 9.52
N ARG A 114 6.07 11.07 9.43
CA ARG A 114 6.88 11.53 10.57
C ARG A 114 7.78 12.68 10.15
N GLY A 115 7.63 13.82 10.82
CA GLY A 115 8.31 15.06 10.42
C GLY A 115 7.95 15.42 8.97
N ASN A 116 8.96 15.65 8.14
CA ASN A 116 8.79 16.00 6.71
C ASN A 116 8.70 14.78 5.77
N HIS A 117 8.62 13.55 6.29
CA HIS A 117 8.53 12.34 5.47
C HIS A 117 7.10 11.79 5.46
N GLY A 118 6.59 11.42 4.27
CA GLY A 118 5.26 10.84 4.07
C GLY A 118 5.06 9.42 4.61
N GLY A 119 6.05 8.84 5.30
CA GLY A 119 5.99 7.51 5.90
C GLY A 119 6.74 6.42 5.14
N VAL A 120 7.18 6.70 3.91
CA VAL A 120 8.09 5.85 3.13
C VAL A 120 9.27 6.70 2.68
N ILE A 121 10.49 6.20 2.89
CA ILE A 121 11.74 6.86 2.52
C ILE A 121 12.44 6.01 1.46
N GLN A 122 12.79 6.62 0.34
CA GLN A 122 13.49 5.94 -0.75
C GLN A 122 15.01 6.07 -0.58
N TYR A 123 15.67 4.99 -0.17
CA TYR A 123 17.11 4.99 0.16
C TYR A 123 18.02 5.07 -1.08
N ASP A 124 17.59 4.54 -2.23
CA ASP A 124 18.34 4.53 -3.49
C ASP A 124 18.30 5.87 -4.26
N LYS A 125 17.53 6.85 -3.77
CA LYS A 125 17.46 8.22 -4.33
C LYS A 125 18.04 9.29 -3.40
N GLY A 126 18.98 8.91 -2.53
CA GLY A 126 19.70 9.85 -1.69
C GLY A 126 20.86 10.52 -2.42
N ALA A 127 21.16 11.77 -2.07
CA ALA A 127 22.40 12.42 -2.45
C ALA A 127 23.32 12.44 -1.23
N TRP A 128 24.54 11.92 -1.38
CA TRP A 128 25.58 12.06 -0.35
C TRP A 128 25.96 13.54 -0.24
N GLN A 129 25.82 14.09 0.96
CA GLN A 129 26.48 15.34 1.31
C GLN A 129 27.81 15.01 2.00
N GLY A 130 28.79 15.91 1.86
CA GLY A 130 30.08 15.76 2.54
C GLY A 130 29.91 15.46 4.03
N GLN A 131 30.86 14.71 4.60
CA GLN A 131 30.82 14.11 5.96
C GLN A 131 29.94 12.85 6.12
N GLY A 132 29.70 12.09 5.05
CA GLY A 132 29.06 10.77 5.17
C GLY A 132 27.58 10.81 5.56
N ARG A 133 26.90 11.94 5.32
CA ARG A 133 25.45 12.08 5.57
C ARG A 133 24.68 11.90 4.27
N LEU A 134 23.80 10.90 4.24
CA LEU A 134 22.89 10.68 3.13
C LEU A 134 21.64 11.54 3.32
N ASN A 135 21.40 12.49 2.40
CA ASN A 135 20.13 13.23 2.36
C ASN A 135 19.15 12.53 1.43
N PHE A 136 18.08 11.98 2.00
CA PHE A 136 16.98 11.35 1.25
C PHE A 136 16.17 12.44 0.54
N ARG A 137 16.13 12.39 -0.81
CA ARG A 137 15.35 13.34 -1.62
C ARG A 137 14.02 12.78 -2.13
N GLY A 138 13.78 11.47 -1.95
CA GLY A 138 12.54 10.81 -2.34
C GLY A 138 11.70 10.45 -1.11
N HIS A 139 10.55 11.09 -0.96
CA HIS A 139 9.48 10.66 -0.07
C HIS A 139 8.16 10.57 -0.85
N THR A 140 7.23 9.74 -0.39
CA THR A 140 5.88 9.71 -0.93
C THR A 140 5.11 10.97 -0.50
N ASN A 141 4.04 11.33 -1.23
CA ASN A 141 3.07 12.32 -0.75
C ASN A 141 2.51 11.91 0.61
N GLY A 142 2.03 12.88 1.38
CA GLY A 142 1.41 12.63 2.68
C GLY A 142 0.17 11.75 2.56
N ILE A 143 -0.11 10.98 3.61
CA ILE A 143 -1.33 10.16 3.72
C ILE A 143 -2.55 11.11 3.82
N PRO A 144 -3.64 10.86 3.08
CA PRO A 144 -4.91 11.57 3.24
C PRO A 144 -5.35 11.67 4.71
N GLY A 145 -5.92 12.82 5.11
CA GLY A 145 -6.17 13.12 6.53
C GLY A 145 -7.14 12.17 7.23
N ASP A 146 -8.09 11.62 6.49
CA ASP A 146 -9.04 10.59 6.92
C ASP A 146 -8.37 9.24 7.18
N LEU A 147 -7.49 8.79 6.28
CA LEU A 147 -6.67 7.59 6.50
C LEU A 147 -5.72 7.78 7.68
N LEU A 148 -5.14 8.96 7.84
CA LEU A 148 -4.29 9.26 8.99
C LEU A 148 -5.08 9.22 10.31
N ALA A 149 -6.29 9.75 10.33
CA ALA A 149 -7.19 9.65 11.49
C ALA A 149 -7.51 8.18 11.82
N ALA A 150 -7.78 7.35 10.81
CA ALA A 150 -7.99 5.92 11.00
C ALA A 150 -6.75 5.23 11.61
N VAL A 151 -5.54 5.49 11.08
CA VAL A 151 -4.27 4.97 11.62
C VAL A 151 -4.07 5.39 13.08
N ASN A 152 -4.38 6.64 13.42
CA ASN A 152 -4.27 7.12 14.81
C ASN A 152 -5.27 6.43 15.75
N ASN A 153 -6.50 6.16 15.30
CA ASN A 153 -7.47 5.39 16.07
C ASN A 153 -7.03 3.93 16.27
N PHE A 154 -6.44 3.29 15.25
CA PHE A 154 -5.86 1.95 15.38
C PHE A 154 -4.73 1.92 16.41
N ARG A 155 -3.85 2.93 16.41
CA ARG A 155 -2.76 3.05 17.39
C ARG A 155 -3.25 3.24 18.82
N ALA A 156 -4.34 3.99 19.02
CA ALA A 156 -4.92 4.19 20.34
C ALA A 156 -5.45 2.87 20.91
N LYS A 157 -6.10 2.04 20.09
CA LYS A 157 -6.63 0.72 20.48
C LYS A 157 -5.54 -0.32 20.70
N ALA A 158 -4.44 -0.29 19.96
CA ALA A 158 -3.34 -1.24 20.14
C ALA A 158 -2.55 -1.01 21.45
N ARG A 159 -2.84 0.07 22.19
CA ARG A 159 -2.19 0.44 23.45
C ARG A 159 -3.08 0.22 24.69
N SER A 160 -4.32 -0.25 24.51
CA SER A 160 -5.25 -0.64 25.58
C SER A 160 -5.28 -2.15 25.73
#